data_AF-A0A962H7Q3-F1
#
_entry.id   AF-A0A962H7Q3-F1
#
_cell.length_a   1.000
_cell.length_b   1.000
_cell.length_c   1.000
_cell.angle_alpha   90.00
_cell.angle_beta   90.00
_cell.angle_gamma   90.00
#
_symmetry.space_group_name_H-M   'P 1'
#
loop_
_entity.id
_entity.type
_entity.pdbx_description
1 polymer ?
#
loop_
_entity_poly.entity_id
_entity_poly.type
_entity_poly.pdbx_seq_one_letter_code
_entity_poly.pdbx_strand_id
1 'polypeptide(L)'
;MLAALVLTGALSMLVMTGHERASAKAEAHQCGVRFRQVLYAIDSFYVDTGVMPQTLGALSVSESTQPGWDGPYLQAADLIDPWGSPWIYQLRSPDGGPYSLLIAGDPPCDRRPPKP
;
A
#
# COMPACT_ATOMS: atom_id res chain seq x y z
N MET A 1 -31.89 10.18 39.39
CA MET A 1 -31.49 9.48 38.15
C MET A 1 -31.94 10.20 36.87
N LEU A 2 -33.12 10.83 36.83
CA LEU A 2 -33.59 11.59 35.67
C LEU A 2 -32.69 12.78 35.25
N ALA A 3 -32.10 13.50 36.21
CA ALA A 3 -31.24 14.65 35.90
C ALA A 3 -29.94 14.29 35.17
N ALA A 4 -29.37 13.10 35.44
CA ALA A 4 -28.12 12.66 34.81
C ALA A 4 -28.31 12.35 33.31
N LEU A 5 -29.46 11.77 32.95
CA LEU A 5 -29.82 11.43 31.57
C LEU A 5 -30.01 12.69 30.70
N VAL A 6 -30.55 13.77 31.29
CA VAL A 6 -30.72 15.08 30.61
C VAL A 6 -29.38 15.76 30.35
N LEU A 7 -28.44 15.69 31.31
CA LEU A 7 -27.09 16.22 31.18
C LEU A 7 -26.25 15.46 30.15
N THR A 8 -26.35 14.13 30.10
CA THR A 8 -25.65 13.33 29.09
C THR A 8 -26.20 13.54 27.69
N GLY A 9 -27.52 13.69 27.52
CA GLY A 9 -28.14 13.92 26.21
C GLY A 9 -27.76 15.26 25.58
N ALA A 10 -27.56 16.31 26.39
CA ALA A 10 -27.14 17.62 25.91
C ALA A 10 -25.67 17.66 25.43
N LEU A 11 -24.80 16.81 26.01
CA LEU A 11 -23.38 16.78 25.65
C LEU A 11 -23.08 15.89 24.44
N SER A 12 -23.92 14.87 24.17
CA SER A 12 -23.75 13.96 23.03
C SER A 12 -23.99 14.60 21.66
N MET A 13 -24.73 15.71 21.58
CA MET A 13 -25.02 16.42 20.32
C MET A 13 -23.82 17.21 19.75
N LEU A 14 -22.75 17.41 20.52
CA LEU A 14 -21.64 18.30 20.11
C LEU A 14 -20.48 17.59 19.38
N VAL A 15 -20.53 16.27 19.22
CA VAL A 15 -19.46 15.51 18.55
C VAL A 15 -19.89 15.13 17.13
N MET A 16 -20.01 16.12 16.22
CA MET A 16 -20.31 15.86 14.81
C MET A 16 -19.47 16.68 13.81
N THR A 17 -18.30 17.19 14.21
CA THR A 17 -17.46 17.95 13.28
C THR A 17 -16.03 17.42 13.22
N GLY A 18 -15.75 16.60 12.20
CA GLY A 18 -14.44 16.67 11.54
C GLY A 18 -13.63 15.39 11.29
N HIS A 19 -14.16 14.17 11.47
CA HIS A 19 -13.35 12.96 11.20
C HIS A 19 -13.18 12.62 9.70
N GLU A 20 -13.93 13.25 8.80
CA GLU A 20 -13.98 12.89 7.37
C GLU A 20 -12.68 13.19 6.59
N ARG A 21 -11.86 14.16 7.03
CA ARG A 21 -10.72 14.66 6.23
C ARG A 21 -9.39 14.00 6.54
N ALA A 22 -9.27 13.29 7.67
CA ALA A 22 -8.03 12.62 8.06
C ALA A 22 -7.77 11.36 7.22
N SER A 23 -8.82 10.62 6.86
CA SER A 23 -8.74 9.34 6.15
C SER A 23 -8.13 9.47 4.76
N ALA A 24 -8.56 10.47 3.99
CA ALA A 24 -8.06 10.73 2.63
C ALA A 24 -6.54 10.94 2.56
N LYS A 25 -6.02 11.74 3.50
CA LYS A 25 -4.59 12.05 3.57
C LYS A 25 -3.80 10.86 4.11
N ALA A 26 -4.40 10.08 5.03
CA ALA A 26 -3.81 8.86 5.55
C ALA A 26 -3.69 7.78 4.48
N GLU A 27 -4.71 7.57 3.65
CA GLU A 27 -4.72 6.60 2.54
C GLU A 27 -3.65 6.92 1.49
N ALA A 28 -3.56 8.18 1.04
CA ALA A 28 -2.52 8.61 0.10
C ALA A 28 -1.10 8.45 0.68
N HIS A 29 -0.94 8.75 1.97
CA HIS A 29 0.34 8.56 2.66
C HIS A 29 0.69 7.07 2.79
N GLN A 30 -0.27 6.22 3.15
CA GLN A 30 -0.11 4.77 3.24
C GLN A 30 0.24 4.16 1.90
N CYS A 31 -0.38 4.62 0.81
CA CYS A 31 -0.06 4.13 -0.51
C CYS A 31 1.40 4.48 -0.91
N GLY A 32 1.84 5.71 -0.64
CA GLY A 32 3.23 6.09 -0.90
C GLY A 32 4.24 5.32 -0.04
N VAL A 33 3.88 4.97 1.19
CA VAL A 33 4.70 4.09 2.04
C VAL A 33 4.76 2.68 1.46
N ARG A 34 3.63 2.09 1.09
CA ARG A 34 3.57 0.74 0.48
C ARG A 34 4.35 0.69 -0.83
N PHE A 35 4.19 1.69 -1.69
CA PHE A 35 4.95 1.78 -2.94
C PHE A 35 6.47 1.73 -2.68
N ARG A 36 6.96 2.54 -1.74
CA ARG A 36 8.39 2.53 -1.38
C ARG A 36 8.83 1.21 -0.76
N GLN A 37 7.97 0.54 0.01
CA GLN A 37 8.27 -0.78 0.55
C GLN A 37 8.43 -1.82 -0.56
N VAL A 38 7.54 -1.80 -1.57
CA VAL A 38 7.66 -2.69 -2.74
C VAL A 38 8.95 -2.41 -3.51
N LEU A 39 9.28 -1.14 -3.76
CA LEU A 39 10.55 -0.77 -4.42
C LEU A 39 11.76 -1.26 -3.63
N TYR A 40 11.77 -1.04 -2.31
CA TYR A 40 12.84 -1.50 -1.44
C TYR A 40 12.97 -3.03 -1.45
N ALA A 41 11.85 -3.75 -1.47
CA ALA A 41 11.85 -5.20 -1.57
C ALA A 41 12.47 -5.70 -2.88
N ILE A 42 12.16 -5.04 -4.00
CA ILE A 42 12.75 -5.34 -5.32
C ILE A 42 14.26 -5.09 -5.29
N ASP A 43 14.69 -3.94 -4.75
CA ASP A 43 16.10 -3.58 -4.67
C ASP A 43 16.87 -4.55 -3.75
N SER A 44 16.31 -4.93 -2.61
CA SER A 44 16.92 -5.91 -1.71
C SER A 44 17.05 -7.28 -2.38
N PHE A 45 16.01 -7.74 -3.08
CA PHE A 45 16.07 -8.98 -3.85
C PHE A 45 17.17 -8.92 -4.91
N TYR A 46 17.33 -7.79 -5.60
CA TYR A 46 18.39 -7.61 -6.60
C TYR A 46 19.79 -7.59 -5.97
N VAL A 47 19.96 -6.98 -4.80
CA VAL A 47 21.23 -6.98 -4.06
C VAL A 47 21.62 -8.40 -3.63
N ASP A 48 20.66 -9.18 -3.16
CA ASP A 48 20.92 -10.51 -2.57
C ASP A 48 21.08 -11.60 -3.63
N THR A 49 20.31 -11.52 -4.73
CA THR A 49 20.28 -12.54 -5.78
C THR A 49 21.03 -12.15 -7.06
N GLY A 50 21.30 -10.85 -7.26
CA GLY A 50 21.85 -10.29 -8.49
C GLY A 50 20.89 -10.30 -9.69
N VAL A 51 19.63 -10.69 -9.50
CA VAL A 51 18.63 -10.84 -10.57
C VAL A 51 17.38 -10.04 -10.19
N MET A 52 16.74 -9.40 -11.17
CA MET A 52 15.45 -8.72 -10.94
C MET A 52 14.31 -9.75 -10.89
N PRO A 53 13.37 -9.62 -9.94
CA PRO A 53 12.25 -10.54 -9.80
C PRO A 53 11.33 -10.44 -11.03
N GLN A 54 10.87 -11.56 -11.60
CA GLN A 54 9.96 -11.55 -12.77
C GLN A 54 8.54 -11.08 -12.40
N THR A 55 8.14 -11.34 -11.15
CA THR A 55 6.81 -11.04 -10.61
C THR A 55 6.97 -10.48 -9.20
N LEU A 56 6.00 -9.69 -8.72
CA LEU A 56 5.99 -9.29 -7.30
C LEU A 56 5.73 -10.47 -6.36
N GLY A 57 5.11 -11.54 -6.87
CA GLY A 57 4.92 -12.78 -6.13
C GLY A 57 6.25 -13.36 -5.64
N ALA A 58 7.30 -13.25 -6.46
CA ALA A 58 8.66 -13.70 -6.13
C ALA A 58 9.29 -13.01 -4.90
N LEU A 59 8.79 -11.84 -4.51
CA LEU A 59 9.23 -11.12 -3.30
C LEU A 59 8.57 -11.67 -2.03
N SER A 60 7.39 -12.28 -2.16
CA SER A 60 6.59 -12.79 -1.05
C SER A 60 6.81 -14.28 -0.78
N VAL A 61 7.00 -15.05 -1.84
CA VAL A 61 7.32 -16.47 -1.82
C VAL A 61 8.46 -16.63 -2.81
N SER A 62 9.56 -17.24 -2.40
CA SER A 62 10.66 -17.58 -3.31
C SER A 62 10.10 -18.41 -4.47
N GLU A 63 9.81 -17.75 -5.60
CA GLU A 63 9.25 -18.41 -6.79
C GLU A 63 10.27 -19.33 -7.46
N SER A 64 11.54 -19.00 -7.27
CA SER A 64 12.67 -19.80 -7.69
C SER A 64 13.54 -19.93 -6.47
N THR A 65 13.96 -21.15 -6.16
CA THR A 65 14.94 -21.53 -5.14
C THR A 65 16.27 -20.81 -5.41
N GLN A 66 16.27 -19.49 -5.23
CA GLN A 66 17.29 -18.60 -5.72
C GLN A 66 18.43 -18.62 -4.69
N PRO A 67 19.65 -19.00 -5.09
CA PRO A 67 20.79 -18.97 -4.18
C PRO A 67 20.99 -17.53 -3.67
N GLY A 68 20.99 -17.34 -2.35
CA GLY A 68 21.16 -16.01 -1.73
C GLY A 68 19.86 -15.31 -1.29
N TRP A 69 18.68 -15.89 -1.56
CA TRP A 69 17.43 -15.34 -1.04
C TRP A 69 17.33 -15.50 0.50
N ASP A 70 17.21 -14.38 1.22
CA ASP A 70 17.24 -14.36 2.70
C ASP A 70 15.84 -14.19 3.35
N GLY A 71 14.77 -14.28 2.54
CA GLY A 71 13.40 -14.37 3.04
C GLY A 71 12.41 -13.45 2.33
N PRO A 72 11.16 -13.40 2.82
CA PRO A 72 10.10 -12.63 2.19
C PRO A 72 10.35 -11.14 2.38
N TYR A 73 10.80 -10.46 1.33
CA TYR A 73 11.02 -9.00 1.33
C TYR A 73 9.70 -8.21 1.33
N LEU A 74 8.60 -8.87 0.97
CA LEU A 74 7.28 -8.26 0.91
C LEU A 74 6.21 -9.21 1.42
N GLN A 75 5.27 -8.72 2.23
CA GLN A 75 4.12 -9.51 2.62
C GLN A 75 3.07 -9.53 1.51
N ALA A 76 2.35 -10.64 1.36
CA ALA A 76 1.27 -10.73 0.37
C ALA A 76 0.17 -9.68 0.58
N ALA A 77 -0.02 -9.19 1.82
CA ALA A 77 -0.95 -8.12 2.15
C ALA A 77 -0.54 -6.74 1.58
N ASP A 78 0.75 -6.54 1.32
CA ASP A 78 1.30 -5.29 0.76
C ASP A 78 1.28 -5.28 -0.78
N LEU A 79 0.96 -6.42 -1.41
CA LEU A 79 0.73 -6.55 -2.86
C LEU A 79 -0.56 -5.86 -3.33
N ILE A 80 -1.39 -5.43 -2.40
CA ILE A 80 -2.66 -4.74 -2.66
C ILE A 80 -2.57 -3.34 -2.07
N ASP A 81 -2.95 -2.34 -2.85
CA ASP A 81 -3.02 -0.95 -2.39
C ASP A 81 -4.17 -0.76 -1.37
N PRO A 82 -4.25 0.39 -0.67
CA PRO A 82 -5.34 0.68 0.26
C PRO A 82 -6.75 0.69 -0.40
N TRP A 83 -6.82 0.78 -1.73
CA TRP A 83 -8.06 0.78 -2.51
C TRP A 83 -8.43 -0.61 -3.06
N GLY A 84 -7.70 -1.66 -2.70
CA GLY A 84 -7.96 -3.03 -3.15
C GLY A 84 -7.44 -3.35 -4.55
N SER A 85 -6.64 -2.47 -5.16
CA SER A 85 -6.04 -2.68 -6.48
C SER A 85 -4.67 -3.37 -6.36
N PRO A 86 -4.40 -4.39 -7.19
CA PRO A 86 -3.10 -5.03 -7.21
C PRO A 86 -2.04 -4.13 -7.87
N TRP A 87 -0.81 -4.23 -7.40
CA TRP A 87 0.35 -3.65 -8.08
C TRP A 87 0.64 -4.41 -9.39
N ILE A 88 0.82 -3.66 -10.47
CA ILE A 88 1.27 -4.18 -11.77
C ILE A 88 2.76 -3.94 -11.87
N TYR A 89 3.52 -5.03 -11.90
CA TYR A 89 4.95 -5.01 -12.16
C TYR A 89 5.27 -5.46 -13.58
N GLN A 90 6.11 -4.70 -14.27
CA GLN A 90 6.60 -5.02 -15.59
C GLN A 90 8.12 -4.90 -15.62
N LEU A 91 8.82 -6.01 -15.83
CA LEU A 91 10.28 -6.05 -15.93
C LEU A 91 10.80 -5.26 -17.15
N ARG A 92 9.97 -5.07 -18.19
CA ARG A 92 10.34 -4.30 -19.38
C ARG A 92 9.53 -3.02 -19.40
N SER A 93 10.07 -1.98 -18.76
CA SER A 93 9.38 -0.69 -18.73
C SER A 93 9.19 -0.17 -20.16
N PRO A 94 8.01 0.35 -20.53
CA PRO A 94 7.80 1.06 -21.78
C PRO A 94 8.77 2.24 -21.96
N ASP A 95 9.23 2.81 -20.85
CA ASP A 95 10.12 3.98 -20.82
C ASP A 95 11.60 3.62 -20.95
N GLY A 96 11.94 2.34 -21.18
CA GLY A 96 13.31 1.86 -21.33
C GLY A 96 14.07 1.64 -20.01
N GLY A 97 13.39 1.77 -18.87
CA GLY A 97 13.94 1.43 -17.55
C GLY A 97 14.01 -0.08 -17.27
N PRO A 98 14.79 -0.50 -16.25
CA PRO A 98 15.01 -1.91 -15.91
C PRO A 98 13.78 -2.61 -15.36
N TYR A 99 12.79 -1.86 -14.86
CA TYR A 99 11.44 -2.31 -14.53
C TYR A 99 10.51 -1.09 -14.43
N SER A 100 9.20 -1.33 -14.44
CA SER A 100 8.15 -0.36 -14.13
C SER A 100 7.21 -0.96 -13.11
N LEU A 101 6.89 -0.19 -12.07
CA LEU A 101 5.91 -0.53 -11.06
C LEU A 101 4.76 0.47 -11.16
N LEU A 102 3.58 -0.02 -11.52
CA LEU A 102 2.38 0.77 -11.75
C LEU A 102 1.25 0.23 -10.88
N ILE A 103 0.30 1.09 -10.49
CA ILE A 103 -1.00 0.62 -9.99
C ILE A 103 -1.88 0.36 -11.20
N ALA A 104 -2.72 -0.68 -11.14
CA ALA A 104 -3.71 -0.97 -12.17
C ALA A 104 -4.61 0.25 -12.45
N GLY A 105 -4.25 1.04 -13.46
CA GLY A 105 -5.08 2.08 -14.07
C GLY A 105 -4.82 3.53 -13.66
N ASP A 106 -3.92 3.86 -12.71
CA ASP A 106 -3.70 5.25 -12.26
C ASP A 106 -2.29 5.50 -11.69
N PRO A 107 -1.82 6.77 -11.64
CA PRO A 107 -0.63 7.13 -10.89
C PRO A 107 -0.75 6.69 -9.42
N PRO A 108 0.34 6.19 -8.81
CA PRO A 108 0.28 5.30 -7.67
C PRO A 108 -0.30 5.90 -6.38
N CYS A 109 -0.54 7.21 -6.28
CA CYS A 109 -1.01 7.82 -5.03
C CYS A 109 -2.01 8.96 -5.23
N ASP A 110 -2.54 9.15 -6.44
CA ASP A 110 -3.43 10.29 -6.77
C ASP A 110 -4.92 9.91 -6.75
N ARG A 111 -5.24 8.70 -6.27
CA ARG A 111 -6.64 8.29 -6.15
C ARG A 111 -7.30 9.08 -5.04
N ARG A 112 -8.36 9.83 -5.41
CA ARG A 112 -9.27 10.44 -4.44
C ARG A 112 -9.85 9.30 -3.58
N PRO A 113 -9.96 9.47 -2.26
CA PRO A 113 -10.60 8.48 -1.39
C PRO A 113 -12.00 8.13 -1.91
N PRO A 114 -12.45 6.87 -1.77
CA PRO A 114 -13.82 6.52 -2.09
C PRO A 114 -14.76 7.38 -1.26
N LYS A 115 -15.76 8.00 -1.91
CA LYS A 115 -16.81 8.69 -1.17
C LYS A 115 -17.60 7.66 -0.36
N PRO A 116 -17.95 7.97 0.90
CA PRO A 116 -18.81 7.11 1.72
C PRO A 116 -20.20 6.93 1.10
#